data_AF-A0A2I3TSK8-F1
#
_entry.id   AF-A0A2I3TSK8-F1
#
_cell.length_a   1.000
_cell.length_b   1.000
_cell.length_c   1.000
_cell.angle_alpha   90.00
_cell.angle_beta   90.00
_cell.angle_gamma   90.00
#
_symmetry.space_group_name_H-M   'P 1'
#
loop_
_entity.id
_entity.type
_entity.pdbx_description
1 polymer ?
#
loop_
_entity_poly.entity_id
_entity_poly.type
_entity_poly.pdbx_seq_one_letter_code
_entity_poly.pdbx_strand_id
1 'polypeptide(L)'
;MEEAGICGLGVKADMLEEIPGGEARTDPPDGQQDSECNRNKEKTLGKEVLLLMQALNTLSTPEEKLAALCKKYADLLEESRSVQKQMKILQKKQAQIVKEKVHLQSEHSKAILARSKLESLCRELQRHNKTLKEENMQQAREEEERRKEATAHFQITLNEIQAQLEQHDIHNAKLRQENIELGEKLKKLIEQYALREEVMAFGLFKRLLKISKSVTIHT
;
A
#
# COMPACT_ATOMS: atom_id res chain seq x y z
N MET A 1 -0.28 -15.14 -28.49
CA MET A 1 0.63 -14.32 -27.69
C MET A 1 0.46 -14.73 -26.25
N GLU A 2 1.38 -15.58 -25.81
CA GLU A 2 1.64 -15.89 -24.41
C GLU A 2 2.08 -14.60 -23.69
N GLU A 3 1.64 -14.39 -22.45
CA GLU A 3 2.50 -14.63 -21.29
C GLU A 3 1.79 -14.30 -19.96
N ALA A 4 1.99 -15.24 -19.01
CA ALA A 4 2.15 -15.10 -17.55
C ALA A 4 1.33 -14.03 -16.80
N GLY A 5 0.51 -14.36 -15.80
CA GLY A 5 0.81 -15.27 -14.71
C GLY A 5 1.56 -14.53 -13.59
N ILE A 6 0.85 -13.77 -12.74
CA ILE A 6 1.43 -13.20 -11.52
C ILE A 6 0.47 -13.39 -10.33
N CYS A 7 0.71 -14.50 -9.65
CA CYS A 7 0.70 -14.72 -8.20
C CYS A 7 -0.27 -13.87 -7.34
N GLY A 8 -1.47 -14.40 -7.11
CA GLY A 8 -2.26 -14.07 -5.93
C GLY A 8 -1.69 -14.81 -4.71
N LEU A 9 -0.81 -14.17 -3.95
CA LEU A 9 -0.46 -14.64 -2.61
C LEU A 9 -1.35 -13.91 -1.59
N GLY A 10 -2.53 -14.49 -1.37
CA GLY A 10 -3.30 -14.23 -0.18
C GLY A 10 -2.59 -14.84 1.02
N VAL A 11 -1.84 -14.05 1.76
CA VAL A 11 -1.33 -14.46 3.08
C VAL A 11 -2.39 -14.10 4.11
N LYS A 12 -3.22 -15.09 4.45
CA LYS A 12 -3.96 -15.10 5.71
C LYS A 12 -2.94 -15.14 6.85
N ALA A 13 -3.06 -14.20 7.80
CA ALA A 13 -2.32 -14.23 9.05
C ALA A 13 -3.30 -13.96 10.21
N ASP A 14 -4.13 -14.94 10.48
CA ASP A 14 -4.72 -15.15 11.80
C ASP A 14 -4.08 -16.43 12.35
N MET A 15 -3.32 -16.30 13.45
CA MET A 15 -3.17 -17.25 14.55
C MET A 15 -2.12 -16.71 15.54
N LEU A 16 -2.65 -16.05 16.58
CA LEU A 16 -2.36 -16.31 18.00
C LEU A 16 -0.96 -16.82 18.36
N GLU A 17 -0.20 -15.96 19.04
CA GLU A 17 0.46 -16.32 20.31
C GLU A 17 0.44 -15.09 21.21
N GLU A 18 -0.58 -14.99 22.07
CA GLU A 18 -0.46 -14.24 23.31
C GLU A 18 0.51 -15.01 24.20
N ILE A 19 1.70 -14.46 24.42
CA ILE A 19 2.59 -14.93 25.48
C ILE A 19 2.05 -14.32 26.78
N PRO A 20 1.58 -15.11 27.76
CA PRO A 20 1.17 -14.57 29.04
C PRO A 20 2.38 -13.94 29.71
N GLY A 21 2.30 -12.65 29.99
CA GLY A 21 3.24 -11.93 30.84
C GLY A 21 3.22 -12.53 32.25
N GLY A 22 4.05 -13.54 32.46
CA GLY A 22 4.34 -14.10 33.77
C GLY A 22 5.38 -13.23 34.49
N GLU A 23 4.94 -12.12 35.09
CA GLU A 23 5.69 -11.49 36.17
C GLU A 23 5.69 -12.46 37.36
N ALA A 24 6.73 -13.30 37.43
CA ALA A 24 7.03 -14.06 38.64
C ALA A 24 7.44 -13.06 39.73
N ARG A 25 6.46 -12.61 40.52
CA ARG A 25 6.68 -12.01 41.83
C ARG A 25 7.42 -13.03 42.68
N THR A 26 8.72 -12.82 42.86
CA THR A 26 9.48 -13.45 43.93
C THR A 26 9.17 -12.72 45.22
N ASP A 27 8.13 -13.17 45.92
CA ASP A 27 7.99 -12.91 47.36
C ASP A 27 9.06 -13.72 48.13
N PRO A 28 9.56 -13.23 49.28
CA PRO A 28 10.58 -13.95 50.06
C PRO A 28 9.96 -15.18 50.74
N PRO A 29 10.69 -16.30 50.91
CA PRO A 29 10.17 -17.45 51.63
C PRO A 29 10.01 -17.13 53.11
N ASP A 30 8.83 -17.50 53.61
CA ASP A 30 8.33 -17.34 54.98
C ASP A 30 9.15 -18.15 56.00
N GLY A 31 9.32 -17.61 57.22
CA GLY A 31 10.26 -18.08 58.25
C GLY A 31 9.95 -19.43 58.92
N GLN A 32 9.01 -20.22 58.38
CA GLN A 32 8.59 -21.51 58.95
C GLN A 32 9.45 -22.71 58.51
N GLN A 33 10.02 -22.72 57.31
CA GLN A 33 10.79 -23.87 56.79
C GLN A 33 12.12 -24.13 57.51
N ASP A 34 12.72 -23.10 58.10
CA ASP A 34 14.02 -23.23 58.77
C ASP A 34 13.94 -24.02 60.09
N SER A 35 12.80 -23.96 60.77
CA SER A 35 12.62 -24.59 62.09
C SER A 35 12.44 -26.12 62.04
N GLU A 36 11.81 -26.64 60.98
CA GLU A 36 11.61 -28.08 60.77
C GLU A 36 12.87 -28.76 60.19
N CYS A 37 13.62 -28.04 59.35
CA CYS A 37 14.94 -28.46 58.85
C CYS A 37 15.95 -28.66 60.00
N ASN A 38 15.93 -27.77 60.99
CA ASN A 38 16.87 -27.82 62.12
C ASN A 38 16.64 -29.05 63.01
N ARG A 39 15.38 -29.37 63.34
CA ARG A 39 15.03 -30.55 64.16
C ARG A 39 15.44 -31.87 63.51
N ASN A 40 15.39 -31.95 62.18
CA ASN A 40 15.78 -33.16 61.45
C ASN A 40 17.31 -33.33 61.40
N LYS A 41 18.07 -32.24 61.30
CA LYS A 41 19.55 -32.28 61.38
C LYS A 41 20.03 -32.77 62.74
N GLU A 42 19.41 -32.28 63.82
CA GLU A 42 19.75 -32.65 65.19
C GLU A 42 19.51 -34.14 65.48
N LYS A 43 18.39 -34.69 64.97
CA LYS A 43 18.09 -36.13 65.05
C LYS A 43 19.06 -36.98 64.24
N THR A 44 19.51 -36.53 63.08
CA THR A 44 20.49 -37.25 62.25
C THR A 44 21.87 -37.24 62.88
N LEU A 45 22.31 -36.10 63.41
CA LEU A 45 23.55 -35.99 64.19
C LEU A 45 23.57 -36.94 65.37
N GLY A 46 22.46 -37.04 66.13
CA GLY A 46 22.33 -37.99 67.23
C GLY A 46 22.54 -39.44 66.81
N LYS A 47 22.03 -39.85 65.63
CA LYS A 47 22.23 -41.19 65.08
C LYS A 47 23.67 -41.44 64.64
N GLU A 48 24.31 -40.46 64.01
CA GLU A 48 25.72 -40.55 63.59
C GLU A 48 26.68 -40.65 64.78
N VAL A 49 26.41 -39.92 65.86
CA VAL A 49 27.19 -40.00 67.11
C VAL A 49 27.10 -41.40 67.73
N LEU A 50 25.90 -42.01 67.74
CA LEU A 50 25.70 -43.39 68.20
C LEU A 50 26.49 -44.41 67.37
N LEU A 51 26.48 -44.28 66.04
CA LEU A 51 27.24 -45.16 65.14
C LEU A 51 28.75 -45.00 65.31
N LEU A 52 29.24 -43.77 65.49
CA LEU A 52 30.64 -43.50 65.78
C LEU A 52 31.06 -44.14 67.10
N MET A 53 30.23 -44.01 68.14
CA MET A 53 30.52 -44.57 69.45
C MET A 53 30.56 -46.10 69.43
N GLN A 54 29.68 -46.75 68.66
CA GLN A 54 29.75 -48.20 68.40
C GLN A 54 31.04 -48.61 67.67
N ALA A 55 31.46 -47.86 66.63
CA ALA A 55 32.68 -48.13 65.88
C ALA A 55 33.96 -47.94 66.71
N LEU A 56 33.95 -47.05 67.70
CA LEU A 56 35.09 -46.88 68.61
C LEU A 56 35.17 -48.00 69.67
N ASN A 57 34.05 -48.60 70.04
CA ASN A 57 34.02 -49.68 71.02
C ASN A 57 34.58 -51.02 70.50
N THR A 58 34.71 -51.18 69.17
CA THR A 58 35.35 -52.36 68.57
C THR A 58 36.88 -52.30 68.59
N LEU A 59 37.47 -51.15 68.94
CA LEU A 59 38.91 -50.97 69.08
C LEU A 59 39.35 -51.29 70.51
N SER A 60 40.40 -52.07 70.65
CA SER A 60 40.82 -52.67 71.94
C SER A 60 41.62 -51.70 72.80
N THR A 61 42.41 -50.82 72.16
CA THR A 61 43.32 -49.91 72.83
C THR A 61 42.87 -48.46 72.74
N PRO A 62 43.13 -47.63 73.77
CA PRO A 62 42.83 -46.21 73.72
C PRO A 62 43.60 -45.47 72.62
N GLU A 63 44.82 -45.91 72.28
CA GLU A 63 45.62 -45.36 71.20
C GLU A 63 44.98 -45.57 69.82
N GLU A 64 44.40 -46.74 69.55
CA GLU A 64 43.67 -47.01 68.30
C GLU A 64 42.41 -46.15 68.17
N LYS A 65 41.65 -45.97 69.26
CA LYS A 65 40.46 -45.10 69.28
C LYS A 65 40.83 -43.65 68.99
N LEU A 66 41.93 -43.17 69.57
CA LEU A 66 42.44 -41.83 69.33
C LEU A 66 42.87 -41.66 67.86
N ALA A 67 43.61 -42.62 67.31
CA ALA A 67 44.04 -42.59 65.91
C ALA A 67 42.85 -42.57 64.94
N ALA A 68 41.81 -43.38 65.21
CA ALA A 68 40.58 -43.41 64.42
C ALA A 68 39.80 -42.07 64.47
N LEU A 69 39.70 -41.46 65.66
CA LEU A 69 39.10 -40.12 65.83
C LEU A 69 39.90 -39.04 65.10
N CYS A 70 41.24 -39.04 65.23
CA CYS A 70 42.10 -38.09 64.52
C CYS A 70 41.94 -38.20 63.00
N LYS A 71 41.87 -39.43 62.47
CA LYS A 71 41.61 -39.67 61.04
C LYS A 71 40.24 -39.13 60.62
N LYS A 72 39.18 -39.49 61.34
CA LYS A 72 37.81 -39.02 61.05
C LYS A 72 37.71 -37.49 61.07
N TYR A 73 38.38 -36.83 62.03
CA TYR A 73 38.43 -35.38 62.12
C TYR A 73 39.22 -34.76 60.97
N ALA A 74 40.33 -35.35 60.56
CA ALA A 74 41.09 -34.91 59.38
C ALA A 74 40.26 -35.02 58.10
N ASP A 75 39.56 -36.13 57.89
CA ASP A 75 38.66 -36.35 56.74
C ASP A 75 37.54 -35.30 56.71
N LEU A 76 36.88 -35.04 57.86
CA LEU A 76 35.84 -34.02 58.01
C LEU A 76 36.38 -32.60 57.72
N LEU A 77 37.59 -32.28 58.18
CA LEU A 77 38.23 -31.00 57.88
C LEU A 77 38.54 -30.85 56.39
N GLU A 78 38.99 -31.91 55.72
CA GLU A 78 39.23 -31.90 54.28
C GLU A 78 37.93 -31.72 53.48
N GLU A 79 36.88 -32.45 53.86
CA GLU A 79 35.56 -32.32 53.26
C GLU A 79 34.97 -30.92 53.47
N SER A 80 35.08 -30.35 54.68
CA SER A 80 34.65 -28.98 54.96
C SER A 80 35.38 -27.97 54.06
N ARG A 81 36.70 -28.11 53.89
CA ARG A 81 37.50 -27.28 52.99
C ARG A 81 37.09 -27.45 51.52
N SER A 82 36.75 -28.67 51.10
CA SER A 82 36.34 -28.96 49.72
C SER A 82 34.97 -28.36 49.40
N VAL A 83 34.00 -28.52 50.31
CA VAL A 83 32.66 -27.91 50.22
C VAL A 83 32.77 -26.38 50.21
N GLN A 84 33.62 -25.79 51.07
CA GLN A 84 33.81 -24.35 51.10
C GLN A 84 34.42 -23.82 49.78
N LYS A 85 35.32 -24.57 49.13
CA LYS A 85 35.83 -24.24 47.79
C LYS A 85 34.72 -24.33 46.73
N GLN A 86 33.91 -25.39 46.76
CA GLN A 86 32.80 -25.56 45.82
C GLN A 86 31.76 -24.45 45.98
N MET A 87 31.41 -24.08 47.22
CA MET A 87 30.48 -22.98 47.50
C MET A 87 30.96 -21.67 46.87
N LYS A 88 32.24 -21.33 46.99
CA LYS A 88 32.82 -20.13 46.35
C LYS A 88 32.73 -20.18 44.82
N ILE A 89 32.93 -21.35 44.21
CA ILE A 89 32.81 -21.53 42.75
C ILE A 89 31.35 -21.33 42.32
N LEU A 90 30.41 -21.96 43.03
CA LEU A 90 28.98 -21.84 42.73
C LEU A 90 28.48 -20.40 42.92
N GLN A 91 28.93 -19.71 43.96
CA GLN A 91 28.58 -18.31 44.20
C GLN A 91 29.09 -17.40 43.06
N LYS A 92 30.30 -17.65 42.53
CA LYS A 92 30.81 -16.94 41.34
C LYS A 92 29.98 -17.24 40.10
N LYS A 93 29.60 -18.50 39.87
CA LYS A 93 28.72 -18.90 38.74
C LYS A 93 27.34 -18.24 38.86
N GLN A 94 26.76 -18.21 40.05
CA GLN A 94 25.48 -17.56 40.31
C GLN A 94 25.54 -16.06 39.98
N ALA A 95 26.59 -15.36 40.43
CA ALA A 95 26.78 -13.95 40.12
C ALA A 95 26.93 -13.71 38.60
N GLN A 96 27.61 -14.60 37.89
CA GLN A 96 27.74 -14.53 36.43
C GLN A 96 26.40 -14.72 35.72
N ILE A 97 25.64 -15.76 36.08
CA ILE A 97 24.31 -16.03 35.51
C ILE A 97 23.35 -14.87 35.74
N VAL A 98 23.39 -14.24 36.92
CA VAL A 98 22.55 -13.06 37.22
C VAL A 98 22.91 -11.89 36.30
N LYS A 99 24.20 -11.63 36.05
CA LYS A 99 24.63 -10.58 35.11
C LYS A 99 24.18 -10.88 33.68
N GLU A 100 24.35 -12.12 33.23
CA GLU A 100 23.91 -12.56 31.90
C GLU A 100 22.38 -12.45 31.74
N LYS A 101 21.61 -12.82 32.77
CA LYS A 101 20.15 -12.67 32.78
C LYS A 101 19.75 -11.20 32.58
N VAL A 102 20.33 -10.27 33.34
CA VAL A 102 20.03 -8.84 33.20
C VAL A 102 20.44 -8.32 31.82
N HIS A 103 21.60 -8.75 31.31
CA HIS A 103 22.04 -8.39 29.97
C HIS A 103 21.05 -8.86 28.90
N LEU A 104 20.67 -10.14 28.91
CA LEU A 104 19.71 -10.71 27.96
C LEU A 104 18.32 -10.07 28.08
N GLN A 105 17.86 -9.74 29.29
CA GLN A 105 16.62 -8.99 29.48
C GLN A 105 16.68 -7.62 28.80
N SER A 106 17.80 -6.90 28.93
CA SER A 106 17.97 -5.59 28.29
C SER A 106 17.99 -5.68 26.75
N GLU A 107 18.63 -6.70 26.20
CA GLU A 107 18.64 -6.97 24.75
C GLU A 107 17.24 -7.35 24.25
N HIS A 108 16.50 -8.16 25.02
CA HIS A 108 15.12 -8.51 24.71
C HIS A 108 14.21 -7.28 24.66
N SER A 109 14.31 -6.36 25.63
CA SER A 109 13.55 -5.10 25.61
C SER A 109 13.87 -4.24 24.39
N LYS A 110 15.15 -4.14 23.99
CA LYS A 110 15.55 -3.43 22.76
C LYS A 110 14.96 -4.08 21.51
N ALA A 111 14.98 -5.42 21.44
CA ALA A 111 14.42 -6.16 20.32
C ALA A 111 12.90 -5.94 20.19
N ILE A 112 12.16 -5.92 21.29
CA ILE A 112 10.73 -5.60 21.29
C ILE A 112 10.48 -4.20 20.71
N LEU A 113 11.21 -3.19 21.18
CA LEU A 113 11.05 -1.82 20.69
C LEU A 113 11.36 -1.70 19.19
N ALA A 114 12.43 -2.35 18.74
CA ALA A 114 12.78 -2.40 17.32
C ALA A 114 11.67 -3.09 16.50
N ARG A 115 11.12 -4.21 16.98
CA ARG A 115 10.00 -4.91 16.35
C ARG A 115 8.78 -4.00 16.22
N SER A 116 8.35 -3.35 17.30
CA SER A 116 7.19 -2.44 17.27
C SER A 116 7.38 -1.27 16.31
N LYS A 117 8.60 -0.71 16.21
CA LYS A 117 8.91 0.35 15.26
C LYS A 117 8.78 -0.12 13.81
N LEU A 118 9.34 -1.29 13.50
CA LEU A 118 9.24 -1.89 12.17
C LEU A 118 7.79 -2.23 11.80
N GLU A 119 7.01 -2.77 12.74
CA GLU A 119 5.59 -3.04 12.53
C GLU A 119 4.80 -1.76 12.19
N SER A 120 5.05 -0.66 12.90
CA SER A 120 4.42 0.64 12.57
C SER A 120 4.76 1.11 11.17
N LEU A 121 6.05 1.08 10.81
CA LEU A 121 6.52 1.49 9.48
C LEU A 121 5.94 0.61 8.38
N CYS A 122 5.85 -0.71 8.59
CA CYS A 122 5.21 -1.62 7.65
C CYS A 122 3.72 -1.30 7.45
N ARG A 123 2.99 -0.99 8.54
CA ARG A 123 1.57 -0.60 8.45
C ARG A 123 1.41 0.73 7.70
N GLU A 124 2.27 1.71 7.97
CA GLU A 124 2.27 3.00 7.26
C GLU A 124 2.58 2.85 5.77
N LEU A 125 3.62 2.07 5.44
CA LEU A 125 3.98 1.77 4.05
C LEU A 125 2.85 1.04 3.31
N GLN A 126 2.16 0.10 3.97
CA GLN A 126 1.00 -0.58 3.39
C GLN A 126 -0.17 0.37 3.14
N ARG A 127 -0.45 1.29 4.08
CA ARG A 127 -1.47 2.33 3.88
C ARG A 127 -1.12 3.24 2.71
N HIS A 128 0.12 3.73 2.65
CA HIS A 128 0.58 4.60 1.56
C HIS A 128 0.47 3.91 0.20
N ASN A 129 0.90 2.64 0.08
CA ASN A 129 0.76 1.89 -1.16
C ASN A 129 -0.70 1.70 -1.57
N LYS A 130 -1.61 1.47 -0.60
CA LYS A 130 -3.05 1.38 -0.88
C LYS A 130 -3.60 2.70 -1.42
N THR A 131 -3.31 3.81 -0.74
CA THR A 131 -3.72 5.15 -1.18
C THR A 131 -3.17 5.49 -2.56
N LEU A 132 -1.87 5.25 -2.80
CA LEU A 132 -1.24 5.51 -4.09
C LEU A 132 -1.89 4.70 -5.23
N LYS A 133 -2.28 3.45 -4.96
CA LYS A 133 -3.00 2.63 -5.94
C LYS A 133 -4.40 3.18 -6.23
N GLU A 134 -5.11 3.63 -5.20
CA GLU A 134 -6.44 4.26 -5.34
C GLU A 134 -6.36 5.57 -6.13
N GLU A 135 -5.39 6.43 -5.81
CA GLU A 135 -5.13 7.69 -6.51
C GLU A 135 -4.76 7.46 -7.99
N ASN A 136 -3.85 6.53 -8.30
CA ASN A 136 -3.52 6.20 -9.69
C ASN A 136 -4.73 5.68 -10.47
N MET A 137 -5.55 4.82 -9.85
CA MET A 137 -6.78 4.35 -10.50
C MET A 137 -7.78 5.49 -10.74
N GLN A 138 -7.91 6.41 -9.78
CA GLN A 138 -8.79 7.56 -9.90
C GLN A 138 -8.29 8.52 -10.98
N GLN A 139 -6.99 8.84 -10.99
CA GLN A 139 -6.37 9.70 -12.00
C GLN A 139 -6.53 9.11 -13.41
N ALA A 140 -6.32 7.80 -13.58
CA ALA A 140 -6.52 7.14 -14.87
C ALA A 140 -7.97 7.25 -15.38
N ARG A 141 -8.96 7.20 -14.47
CA ARG A 141 -10.38 7.41 -14.82
C ARG A 141 -10.64 8.84 -15.24
N GLU A 142 -10.14 9.81 -14.49
CA GLU A 142 -10.32 11.23 -14.80
C GLU A 142 -9.65 11.63 -16.12
N GLU A 143 -8.46 11.11 -16.40
CA GLU A 143 -7.78 11.34 -17.69
C GLU A 143 -8.56 10.73 -18.86
N GLU A 144 -9.12 9.53 -18.67
CA GLU A 144 -9.97 8.89 -19.67
C GLU A 144 -11.29 9.65 -19.90
N GLU A 145 -11.90 10.20 -18.84
CA GLU A 145 -13.07 11.07 -18.94
C GLU A 145 -12.74 12.39 -19.68
N ARG A 146 -11.65 13.07 -19.31
CA ARG A 146 -11.20 14.28 -20.03
C ARG A 146 -10.93 13.98 -21.51
N ARG A 147 -10.34 12.82 -21.82
CA ARG A 147 -10.10 12.40 -23.21
C ARG A 147 -11.40 12.21 -23.98
N LYS A 148 -12.41 11.59 -23.36
CA LYS A 148 -13.75 11.42 -23.95
C LYS A 148 -14.43 12.76 -24.17
N GLU A 149 -14.39 13.66 -23.19
CA GLU A 149 -14.94 15.01 -23.30
C GLU A 149 -14.29 15.81 -24.43
N ALA A 150 -12.96 15.82 -24.50
CA ALA A 150 -12.23 16.48 -25.58
C ALA A 150 -12.60 15.90 -26.94
N THR A 151 -12.68 14.57 -27.06
CA THR A 151 -13.07 13.90 -28.31
C THR A 151 -14.50 14.26 -28.71
N ALA A 152 -15.44 14.25 -27.75
CA ALA A 152 -16.82 14.64 -27.99
C ALA A 152 -16.92 16.10 -28.44
N HIS A 153 -16.18 17.01 -27.79
CA HIS A 153 -16.13 18.42 -28.16
C HIS A 153 -15.62 18.60 -29.59
N PHE A 154 -14.50 17.95 -29.97
CA PHE A 154 -14.01 17.99 -31.35
C PHE A 154 -15.03 17.47 -32.36
N GLN A 155 -15.72 16.37 -32.03
CA GLN A 155 -16.74 15.81 -32.91
C GLN A 155 -17.93 16.76 -33.09
N ILE A 156 -18.37 17.44 -32.02
CA ILE A 156 -19.41 18.45 -32.08
C ILE A 156 -18.98 19.60 -32.98
N THR A 157 -17.79 20.15 -32.78
CA THR A 157 -17.27 21.26 -33.59
C THR A 157 -17.14 20.88 -35.07
N LEU A 158 -16.69 19.66 -35.38
CA LEU A 158 -16.63 19.18 -36.76
C LEU A 158 -18.02 19.11 -37.40
N ASN A 159 -19.00 18.60 -36.67
CA ASN A 159 -20.39 18.53 -37.14
C ASN A 159 -20.98 19.93 -37.37
N GLU A 160 -20.65 20.89 -36.51
CA GLU A 160 -21.07 22.29 -36.67
C GLU A 160 -20.46 22.94 -37.92
N ILE A 161 -19.16 22.73 -38.17
CA ILE A 161 -18.49 23.22 -39.39
C ILE A 161 -19.12 22.58 -40.64
N GLN A 162 -19.37 21.27 -40.61
CA GLN A 162 -20.02 20.57 -41.70
C GLN A 162 -21.42 21.13 -41.99
N ALA A 163 -22.22 21.38 -40.95
CA ALA A 163 -23.54 21.99 -41.09
C ALA A 163 -23.46 23.41 -41.67
N GLN A 164 -22.46 24.21 -41.29
CA GLN A 164 -22.24 25.54 -41.86
C GLN A 164 -21.86 25.48 -43.36
N LEU A 165 -21.01 24.53 -43.76
CA LEU A 165 -20.66 24.32 -45.16
C LEU A 165 -21.89 23.96 -46.00
N GLU A 166 -22.70 23.02 -45.51
CA GLU A 166 -23.95 22.62 -46.18
C GLU A 166 -24.94 23.78 -46.30
N GLN A 167 -25.10 24.59 -45.25
CA GLN A 167 -25.92 25.80 -45.30
C GLN A 167 -25.40 26.81 -46.34
N HIS A 168 -24.09 26.99 -46.41
CA HIS A 168 -23.47 27.86 -47.41
C HIS A 168 -23.71 27.35 -48.83
N ASP A 169 -23.56 26.05 -49.07
CA ASP A 169 -23.82 25.45 -50.38
C ASP A 169 -25.28 25.60 -50.82
N ILE A 170 -26.22 25.41 -49.89
CA ILE A 170 -27.66 25.66 -50.14
C ILE A 170 -27.90 27.14 -50.48
N HIS A 171 -27.29 28.06 -49.74
CA HIS A 171 -27.43 29.49 -50.00
C HIS A 171 -26.84 29.88 -51.37
N ASN A 172 -25.66 29.36 -51.70
CA ASN A 172 -25.00 29.61 -52.99
C ASN A 172 -25.82 29.07 -54.17
N ALA A 173 -26.41 27.87 -54.02
CA ALA A 173 -27.32 27.30 -55.02
C ALA A 173 -28.55 28.20 -55.25
N LYS A 174 -29.14 28.77 -54.18
CA LYS A 174 -30.23 29.74 -54.30
C LYS A 174 -29.82 31.00 -55.06
N LEU A 175 -28.67 31.59 -54.72
CA LEU A 175 -28.16 32.78 -55.43
C LEU A 175 -27.88 32.50 -56.92
N ARG A 176 -27.37 31.32 -57.27
CA ARG A 176 -27.20 30.91 -58.67
C ARG A 176 -28.54 30.82 -59.39
N GLN A 177 -29.54 30.23 -58.74
CA GLN A 177 -30.90 30.13 -59.29
C GLN A 177 -31.51 31.52 -59.52
N GLU A 178 -31.42 32.42 -58.53
CA GLU A 178 -31.90 33.80 -58.65
C GLU A 178 -31.18 34.56 -59.79
N ASN A 179 -29.85 34.39 -59.93
CA ASN A 179 -29.09 34.99 -61.02
C ASN A 179 -29.55 34.49 -62.40
N ILE A 180 -29.85 33.20 -62.54
CA ILE A 180 -30.40 32.64 -63.78
C ILE A 180 -31.76 33.28 -64.08
N GLU A 181 -32.66 33.34 -63.11
CA GLU A 181 -33.99 33.93 -63.26
C GLU A 181 -33.95 35.41 -63.63
N LEU A 182 -33.03 36.18 -63.03
CA LEU A 182 -32.81 37.59 -63.37
C LEU A 182 -32.25 37.73 -64.79
N GLY A 183 -31.31 36.87 -65.19
CA GLY A 183 -30.78 36.82 -66.55
C GLY A 183 -31.88 36.53 -67.58
N GLU A 184 -32.78 35.59 -67.30
CA GLU A 184 -33.93 35.30 -68.16
C GLU A 184 -34.90 36.48 -68.26
N LYS A 185 -35.18 37.17 -67.15
CA LYS A 185 -36.02 38.39 -67.14
C LYS A 185 -35.40 39.50 -67.99
N LEU A 186 -34.10 39.73 -67.88
CA LEU A 186 -33.38 40.70 -68.72
C LEU A 186 -33.42 40.32 -70.19
N LYS A 187 -33.21 39.04 -70.53
CA LYS A 187 -33.29 38.54 -71.90
C LYS A 187 -34.68 38.81 -72.50
N LYS A 188 -35.75 38.47 -71.77
CA LYS A 188 -37.13 38.73 -72.19
C LYS A 188 -37.39 40.22 -72.41
N LEU A 189 -36.84 41.09 -71.56
CA LEU A 189 -36.98 42.54 -71.70
C LEU A 189 -36.28 43.05 -72.99
N ILE A 190 -35.08 42.56 -73.27
CA ILE A 190 -34.34 42.90 -74.49
C ILE A 190 -35.11 42.44 -75.73
N GLU A 191 -35.61 41.20 -75.73
CA GLU A 191 -36.40 40.64 -76.85
C GLU A 191 -37.69 41.45 -77.09
N GLN A 192 -38.41 41.82 -76.03
CA GLN A 192 -39.59 42.69 -76.15
C GLN A 192 -39.25 44.08 -76.71
N TYR A 193 -38.10 44.65 -76.31
CA TYR A 193 -37.65 45.93 -76.81
C TYR A 193 -37.28 45.86 -78.30
N ALA A 194 -36.50 44.86 -78.71
CA ALA A 194 -36.12 44.62 -80.10
C ALA A 194 -37.37 44.44 -81.00
N LEU A 195 -38.34 43.63 -80.56
CA LEU A 195 -39.60 43.45 -81.29
C LEU A 195 -40.37 44.78 -81.43
N ARG A 196 -40.39 45.61 -80.38
CA ARG A 196 -41.04 46.93 -80.44
C ARG A 196 -40.34 47.85 -81.43
N GLU A 197 -39.00 47.86 -81.46
CA GLU A 197 -38.23 48.62 -82.44
C GLU A 197 -38.51 48.17 -83.88
N GLU A 198 -38.55 46.85 -84.13
CA GLU A 198 -38.91 46.29 -85.44
C GLU A 198 -40.32 46.71 -85.88
N VAL A 199 -41.31 46.62 -84.97
CA VAL A 199 -42.70 47.05 -85.25
C VAL A 199 -42.76 48.55 -85.56
N MET A 200 -42.04 49.38 -84.79
CA MET A 200 -41.97 50.83 -85.05
C MET A 200 -41.30 51.12 -86.39
N ALA A 201 -40.15 50.50 -86.68
CA ALA A 201 -39.43 50.66 -87.94
C ALA A 201 -40.27 50.25 -89.15
N PHE A 202 -40.95 49.10 -89.06
CA PHE A 202 -41.87 48.62 -90.09
C PHE A 202 -43.07 49.57 -90.29
N GLY A 203 -43.61 50.12 -89.21
CA GLY A 203 -44.67 51.13 -89.25
C GLY A 203 -44.23 52.41 -89.96
N LEU A 204 -43.03 52.91 -89.66
CA LEU A 204 -42.44 54.07 -90.34
C LEU A 204 -42.20 53.79 -91.83
N PHE A 205 -41.64 52.62 -92.17
CA PHE A 205 -41.42 52.21 -93.55
C PHE A 205 -42.73 52.19 -94.37
N LYS A 206 -43.79 51.58 -93.82
CA LYS A 206 -45.13 51.60 -94.45
C LYS A 206 -45.65 53.02 -94.68
N ARG A 207 -45.44 53.92 -93.72
CA ARG A 207 -45.88 55.32 -93.81
C ARG A 207 -45.12 56.06 -94.91
N LEU A 208 -43.80 55.90 -94.97
CA LEU A 208 -42.95 56.48 -96.01
C LEU A 208 -43.32 55.96 -97.40
N LEU A 209 -43.55 54.65 -97.55
CA LEU A 209 -43.98 54.05 -98.82
C LEU A 209 -45.33 54.60 -99.29
N LYS A 210 -46.27 54.81 -98.36
CA LYS A 210 -47.58 55.44 -98.66
C LYS A 210 -47.41 56.89 -99.12
N ILE A 211 -46.55 57.67 -98.47
CA ILE A 211 -46.24 59.05 -98.87
C ILE A 211 -45.59 59.08 -100.26
N SER A 212 -44.57 58.26 -100.50
CA SER A 212 -43.88 58.17 -101.80
C SER A 212 -44.84 57.83 -102.95
N LYS A 213 -45.74 56.83 -102.76
CA LYS A 213 -46.77 56.50 -103.75
C LYS A 213 -47.74 57.66 -104.01
N SER A 214 -48.15 58.38 -102.95
CA SER A 214 -49.01 59.55 -103.09
C SER A 214 -48.34 60.68 -103.86
N VAL A 215 -47.04 60.91 -103.65
CA VAL A 215 -46.26 61.93 -104.39
C VAL A 215 -46.09 61.52 -105.86
N THR A 216 -45.83 60.24 -106.13
CA THR A 216 -45.66 59.71 -107.51
C THR A 216 -46.94 59.76 -108.35
N ILE A 217 -48.12 59.72 -107.72
CA ILE A 217 -49.42 59.86 -108.42
C ILE A 217 -49.76 61.32 -108.74
N HIS A 218 -49.11 62.28 -108.06
CA HIS A 218 -49.32 63.72 -108.23
C HIS A 218 -48.21 64.44 -109.02
N THR A 219 -47.31 63.68 -109.66
CA THR A 219 -46.32 64.18 -110.64
C THR A 219 -46.60 63.55 -112.00
#